data_AF-A0A140L3G6-F1
#
_entry.id   AF-A0A140L3G6-F1
#
_cell.length_a   1.000
_cell.length_b   1.000
_cell.length_c   1.000
_cell.angle_alpha   90.00
_cell.angle_beta   90.00
_cell.angle_gamma   90.00
#
_symmetry.space_group_name_H-M   'P 1'
#
loop_
_entity.id
_entity.type
_entity.pdbx_description
1 polymer ?
#
loop_
_entity_poly.entity_id
_entity_poly.type
_entity_poly.pdbx_seq_one_letter_code
_entity_poly.pdbx_strand_id
1 'polypeptide(L)' 'MKKFTKTFLAVVLAAFVLQYIWEYTACQIFYVMSEKASSTFLMFSPTLGDVMMPVALYALLSFVNKNPEWILKKWQAKE' A
#
# COMPACT_ATOMS: atom_id res chain seq x y z
N MET A 1 -19.82 7.88 5.05
CA MET A 1 -18.98 6.75 5.52
C MET A 1 -18.73 5.68 4.45
N LYS A 2 -19.75 5.16 3.74
CA LYS A 2 -19.58 4.10 2.71
C LYS A 2 -18.59 4.43 1.57
N LYS A 3 -18.47 5.69 1.15
CA LYS A 3 -17.52 6.12 0.10
C LYS A 3 -16.10 6.17 0.63
N PHE A 4 -15.88 6.78 1.80
CA PHE A 4 -14.59 6.80 2.47
C PHE A 4 -14.02 5.39 2.70
N THR A 5 -14.82 4.46 3.24
CA THR A 5 -14.35 3.10 3.48
C THR A 5 -13.99 2.37 2.19
N LYS A 6 -14.71 2.63 1.08
CA LYS A 6 -14.34 2.12 -0.24
C LYS A 6 -13.03 2.71 -0.76
N THR A 7 -12.83 4.02 -0.65
CA THR A 7 -11.59 4.68 -1.08
C THR A 7 -10.41 4.23 -0.24
N PHE A 8 -10.57 4.15 1.08
CA PHE A 8 -9.55 3.65 2.00
C PHE A 8 -9.19 2.19 1.67
N LEU A 9 -10.19 1.33 1.47
CA LEU A 9 -9.95 -0.07 1.09
C LEU A 9 -9.24 -0.19 -0.26
N ALA A 10 -9.60 0.66 -1.23
CA ALA A 10 -8.93 0.70 -2.53
C ALA A 10 -7.46 1.12 -2.41
N VAL A 11 -7.15 2.12 -1.57
CA VAL A 11 -5.78 2.55 -1.29
C VAL A 11 -4.98 1.43 -0.61
N VAL A 12 -5.56 0.76 0.39
CA VAL A 12 -4.91 -0.36 1.08
C VAL A 12 -4.63 -1.51 0.12
N LEU A 13 -5.60 -1.90 -0.71
CA LEU A 13 -5.42 -2.96 -1.69
C LEU A 13 -4.37 -2.60 -2.76
N ALA A 14 -4.41 -1.37 -3.27
CA ALA A 14 -3.43 -0.90 -4.24
C ALA A 14 -2.01 -0.89 -3.67
N ALA A 15 -1.85 -0.36 -2.44
CA ALA A 15 -0.59 -0.38 -1.73
C ALA A 15 -0.10 -1.82 -1.51
N PHE A 16 -0.97 -2.72 -1.05
CA PHE A 16 -0.61 -4.11 -0.82
C PHE A 16 -0.10 -4.81 -2.09
N VAL A 17 -0.79 -4.66 -3.22
CA VAL A 17 -0.38 -5.28 -4.48
C VAL A 17 0.94 -4.70 -4.98
N LEU A 18 1.09 -3.37 -4.97
CA LEU A 18 2.33 -2.71 -5.41
C LEU A 18 3.53 -3.14 -4.56
N GLN A 19 3.35 -3.17 -3.24
CA GLN A 19 4.42 -3.51 -2.31
C GLN A 19 4.78 -4.98 -2.34
N TYR A 20 3.80 -5.87 -2.52
CA TYR A 20 4.05 -7.30 -2.70
C TYR A 20 4.85 -7.57 -3.97
N ILE A 21 4.49 -6.92 -5.09
CA ILE A 21 5.24 -7.03 -6.35
C ILE A 21 6.66 -6.49 -6.16
N TRP A 22 6.81 -5.34 -5.50
CA TRP A 22 8.10 -4.73 -5.23
C TRP A 22 9.01 -5.62 -4.37
N GLU A 23 8.52 -6.14 -3.25
CA GLU A 23 9.29 -7.04 -2.39
C GLU A 23 9.66 -8.34 -3.13
N TYR A 24 8.73 -8.88 -3.92
CA TYR A 24 8.99 -10.07 -4.72
C TYR A 24 10.11 -9.82 -5.74
N THR A 25 10.07 -8.71 -6.48
CA THR A 25 11.09 -8.39 -7.49
C THR A 25 12.42 -7.99 -6.86
N ALA A 26 12.40 -7.17 -5.81
CA ALA A 26 13.59 -6.74 -5.09
C ALA A 26 14.32 -7.91 -4.42
N CYS A 27 13.58 -8.83 -3.78
CA CYS A 27 14.20 -10.04 -3.24
C CYS A 27 14.85 -10.89 -4.33
N GLN A 28 14.21 -11.08 -5.50
CA GLN A 28 14.81 -11.86 -6.59
C GLN A 28 16.09 -11.23 -7.14
N ILE A 29 16.17 -9.89 -7.19
CA ILE A 29 17.33 -9.17 -7.72
C ILE A 29 18.49 -9.13 -6.71
N PHE A 30 18.19 -8.84 -5.45
CA PHE A 30 19.21 -8.52 -4.44
C PHE A 30 19.52 -9.67 -3.48
N TYR A 31 18.60 -10.63 -3.32
CA TYR A 31 18.73 -11.74 -2.40
C TYR A 31 18.56 -13.08 -3.13
N VAL A 32 19.69 -13.78 -3.35
CA VAL A 32 19.67 -15.18 -3.77
C VAL A 32 19.18 -16.02 -2.59
N MET A 33 17.86 -16.07 -2.38
CA MET A 33 17.26 -16.96 -1.41
C MET A 33 17.40 -18.39 -1.93
N SER A 34 18.30 -19.16 -1.32
CA SER A 34 18.38 -20.60 -1.50
C SER A 34 16.98 -21.21 -1.34
N GLU A 35 16.56 -22.07 -2.27
CA GLU A 35 15.20 -22.61 -2.47
C GLU A 35 14.56 -23.37 -1.28
N LYS A 36 15.12 -23.28 -0.07
CA LYS A 36 14.57 -23.88 1.15
C LYS A 36 13.37 -23.10 1.68
N ALA A 37 12.20 -23.36 1.08
CA ALA A 37 10.83 -23.52 1.60
C ALA A 37 10.29 -22.72 2.83
N SER A 38 11.02 -21.76 3.41
CA SER A 38 10.66 -20.97 4.59
C SER A 38 10.60 -19.45 4.31
N SER A 39 10.77 -19.05 3.06
CA SER A 39 10.98 -17.67 2.62
C SER A 39 9.72 -16.81 2.58
N THR A 40 8.53 -17.41 2.46
CA THR A 40 7.26 -16.67 2.34
C THR A 40 6.90 -15.87 3.59
N PHE A 41 7.17 -16.40 4.79
CA PHE A 41 6.88 -15.70 6.04
C PHE A 41 7.85 -14.54 6.30
N LEU A 42 9.11 -14.68 5.85
CA LEU A 42 10.12 -13.62 5.93
C LEU A 42 9.80 -12.45 4.99
N MET A 43 9.12 -12.69 3.86
CA MET A 43 8.64 -11.63 2.98
C MET A 43 7.42 -10.91 3.54
N PHE A 44 6.58 -11.59 4.33
CA PHE A 44 5.32 -11.01 4.80
C PHE A 44 5.52 -9.83 5.76
N SER A 45 6.54 -9.90 6.63
CA SER A 45 6.87 -8.82 7.58
C SER A 45 7.29 -7.50 6.90
N PRO A 46 8.29 -7.47 5.99
CA PRO A 46 8.67 -6.26 5.27
C PRO A 46 7.54 -5.74 4.38
N THR A 47 6.81 -6.64 3.69
CA THR A 47 5.66 -6.23 2.88
C THR A 47 4.58 -5.53 3.73
N LEU A 48 4.26 -6.05 4.93
CA LEU A 48 3.31 -5.42 5.84
C LEU A 48 3.80 -4.05 6.33
N GLY A 49 5.08 -3.95 6.73
CA GLY A 49 5.66 -2.69 7.18
C GLY A 49 5.59 -1.62 6.09
N ASP A 50 5.96 -1.99 4.88
CA ASP A 50 5.95 -1.09 3.75
C ASP A 50 4.54 -0.72 3.26
N VAL A 51 3.53 -1.57 3.46
CA VAL A 51 2.12 -1.22 3.18
C VAL A 51 1.56 -0.28 4.25
N MET A 52 2.03 -0.38 5.50
CA MET A 52 1.60 0.49 6.58
C MET A 52 2.06 1.95 6.38
N MET A 53 3.23 2.18 5.77
CA MET A 53 3.72 3.54 5.49
C MET A 53 2.78 4.38 4.60
N PRO A 54 2.39 3.95 3.38
CA PRO A 54 1.49 4.71 2.52
C PRO A 54 0.08 4.78 3.09
N VAL A 55 -0.38 3.77 3.82
CA VAL A 55 -1.69 3.78 4.50
C VAL A 55 -1.71 4.82 5.63
N ALA A 56 -0.66 4.87 6.45
CA ALA A 56 -0.50 5.87 7.49
C ALA A 56 -0.39 7.28 6.89
N LEU A 57 0.37 7.44 5.79
CA LEU A 57 0.47 8.70 5.08
C LEU A 57 -0.89 9.15 4.52
N TYR A 58 -1.65 8.25 3.91
CA TYR A 58 -3.00 8.53 3.42
C TYR A 58 -3.94 8.94 4.56
N ALA A 59 -3.88 8.25 5.70
CA ALA A 59 -4.68 8.58 6.87
C ALA A 59 -4.31 9.97 7.43
N LEU A 60 -3.01 10.27 7.54
CA LEU A 60 -2.51 11.56 8.02
C LEU A 60 -2.93 12.71 7.10
N LEU A 61 -2.75 12.56 5.78
CA LEU A 61 -3.18 13.56 4.79
C LEU A 61 -4.70 13.75 4.79
N SER A 62 -5.46 12.66 4.92
CA SER A 62 -6.91 12.72 5.01
C SER A 62 -7.39 13.46 6.28
N PHE A 63 -6.67 13.29 7.39
CA PHE A 63 -6.94 13.98 8.64
C PHE A 63 -6.59 15.47 8.57
N VAL A 64 -5.38 15.81 8.09
CA VAL A 64 -4.93 17.21 7.93
C VAL A 64 -5.85 17.98 6.99
N ASN A 65 -6.25 17.37 5.87
CA ASN A 65 -7.13 18.01 4.89
C ASN A 65 -8.62 17.99 5.30
N LYS A 66 -8.97 17.34 6.43
CA LYS A 66 -10.35 17.07 6.89
C LYS A 66 -11.27 16.47 5.81
N ASN A 67 -10.68 15.92 4.75
CA ASN A 67 -11.37 15.45 3.58
C ASN A 67 -10.70 14.19 3.08
N PRO A 68 -11.29 13.02 3.35
CA PRO A 68 -10.72 11.76 2.93
C PRO A 68 -10.83 11.48 1.42
N GLU A 69 -11.76 12.14 0.72
CA GLU A 69 -11.94 12.00 -0.72
C GLU A 69 -11.04 12.95 -1.52
N TRP A 70 -10.03 13.54 -0.87
CA TRP A 70 -9.14 14.53 -1.47
C TRP A 70 -8.43 14.03 -2.75
N ILE A 71 -8.08 12.75 -2.80
CA ILE A 71 -7.50 12.10 -3.98
C ILE A 71 -8.48 12.12 -5.16
N LEU A 72 -9.76 11.84 -4.91
CA LEU A 72 -10.81 11.80 -5.94
C LEU A 72 -11.25 13.20 -6.36
N LYS A 73 -11.31 14.16 -5.43
CA LYS A 73 -11.68 15.55 -5.73
C LYS A 73 -10.70 16.23 -6.68
N LYS A 74 -9.40 15.93 -6.59
CA LYS A 74 -8.39 16.47 -7.52
C LYS A 74 -8.58 15.95 -8.95
N TRP A 75 -9.13 14.76 -9.10
CA TRP A 75 -9.46 14.16 -10.40
C TRP A 75 -10.78 14.68 -10.97
N GLN A 76 -11.77 14.99 -10.13
CA GLN A 76 -13.05 15.58 -10.55
C GLN A 76 -13.00 17.10 -10.81
N ALA A 77 -11.91 17.78 -10.44
CA ALA A 77 -11.71 19.20 -10.73
C ALA A 77 -11.19 19.47 -12.16
N LYS A 78 -11.05 18.43 -12.99
CA LYS A 78 -10.56 18.52 -14.38
C LYS A 78 -11.66 18.19 -15.41
N GLU A 79 -12.90 18.54 -15.09
CA GLU A 79 -14.02 18.64 -16.04
C GLU A 79 -14.62 20.03 -16.00
#